data_AF-A0A1V6NA67-F1
#
_entry.id   AF-A0A1V6NA67-F1
#
_cell.length_a   1.000
_cell.length_b   1.000
_cell.length_c   1.000
_cell.angle_alpha   90.00
_cell.angle_beta   90.00
_cell.angle_gamma   90.00
#
_symmetry.space_group_name_H-M   'P 1'
#
loop_
_entity.id
_entity.type
_entity.pdbx_description
1 polymer ?
#
loop_
_entity_poly.entity_id
_entity_poly.type
_entity_poly.pdbx_seq_one_letter_code
_entity_poly.pdbx_strand_id
1 'polypeptide(L)'
;MDELQNSLGTYPDWGYVIYRTTYSAESETLFPVAIRYIEACIKRSFLRDHKEDPTNKPNEICAKYRSTIVQDPAEFNRASLEAIRAHFEAWVESQGMRDCWTKWRMCMIIDEESLQTLKGTSAEALENESPYHSDDELRCVKVLEAFPKTDQYDTFPGWMRCWTWCLWDLWMMMGDARRTIDILAGHGHEAFSVHEELICSSSSFFEKAMAGEWQEFSKRTIQLPDDEPKIIAVYIHWLYYDTLPVFCDEPGLSGNAEYVDLVKAYVLGEKVLDPTFQDATIDAIIEKSVSESQDGSAWFPVGEAIEYAYGNTCESSLIRKLLVDMYVHNGIGEWLHNWGEPALIPRPFLLELASKLLDRRDGARDSFESSKYHIHG
;
A
#
# COMPACT_ATOMS: atom_id res chain seq x y z
N MET A 1 12.09 -10.98 -0.21
CA MET A 1 13.56 -11.04 -0.24
C MET A 1 14.10 -10.93 -1.66
N ASP A 2 13.49 -11.59 -2.65
CA ASP A 2 13.91 -11.55 -4.05
C ASP A 2 13.97 -10.14 -4.67
N GLU A 3 13.08 -9.23 -4.28
CA GLU A 3 13.11 -7.83 -4.75
C GLU A 3 14.23 -6.98 -4.14
N LEU A 4 14.59 -7.23 -2.86
CA LEU A 4 15.74 -6.59 -2.23
C LEU A 4 17.02 -7.06 -2.93
N GLN A 5 17.10 -8.35 -3.28
CA GLN A 5 18.22 -8.92 -4.04
C GLN A 5 18.30 -8.33 -5.46
N ASN A 6 17.16 -8.17 -6.15
CA ASN A 6 17.10 -7.56 -7.47
C ASN A 6 17.50 -6.08 -7.43
N SER A 7 17.01 -5.31 -6.46
CA SER A 7 17.39 -3.89 -6.30
C SER A 7 18.86 -3.74 -5.93
N LEU A 8 19.38 -4.50 -4.96
CA LEU A 8 20.82 -4.55 -4.62
C LEU A 8 21.71 -4.92 -5.82
N GLY A 9 21.20 -5.77 -6.72
CA GLY A 9 21.88 -6.15 -7.94
C GLY A 9 22.02 -5.03 -8.97
N THR A 10 21.11 -4.05 -8.98
CA THR A 10 21.06 -2.98 -10.01
C THR A 10 22.01 -1.81 -9.76
N TYR A 11 22.39 -1.55 -8.51
CA TYR A 11 23.25 -0.42 -8.16
C TYR A 11 24.75 -0.80 -8.18
N PRO A 12 25.65 0.17 -8.46
CA PRO A 12 27.09 -0.06 -8.49
C PRO A 12 27.66 -0.37 -7.10
N ASP A 13 27.06 0.17 -6.04
CA ASP A 13 27.35 -0.17 -4.65
C ASP A 13 26.10 -0.07 -3.77
N TRP A 14 26.20 -0.66 -2.58
CA TRP A 14 25.21 -0.53 -1.52
C TRP A 14 25.92 -0.52 -0.16
N GLY A 15 25.40 0.26 0.78
CA GLY A 15 25.99 0.40 2.10
C GLY A 15 25.64 1.74 2.73
N TYR A 16 25.88 1.85 4.03
CA TYR A 16 25.57 3.06 4.78
C TYR A 16 26.36 4.28 4.30
N VAL A 17 25.73 5.44 4.38
CA VAL A 17 26.45 6.72 4.41
C VAL A 17 26.91 6.94 5.85
N ILE A 18 28.21 7.04 6.06
CA ILE A 18 28.82 7.08 7.39
C ILE A 18 29.51 8.43 7.58
N TYR A 19 29.03 9.20 8.55
CA TYR A 19 29.64 10.46 8.97
C TYR A 19 30.66 10.22 10.08
N ARG A 20 31.88 10.69 9.86
CA ARG A 20 32.91 10.74 10.89
C ARG A 20 32.81 12.08 11.63
N THR A 21 32.61 12.04 12.94
CA THR A 21 32.47 13.25 13.77
C THR A 21 33.53 13.39 14.86
N THR A 22 34.48 12.45 14.95
CA THR A 22 35.65 12.52 15.84
C THR A 22 36.97 12.44 15.07
N TYR A 23 37.93 13.27 15.47
CA TYR A 23 39.21 13.48 14.80
C TYR A 23 40.39 13.58 15.79
N SER A 24 40.26 12.93 16.96
CA SER A 24 41.37 12.78 17.90
C SER A 24 42.48 11.87 17.32
N ALA A 25 43.71 11.97 17.84
CA ALA A 25 44.81 11.09 17.43
C ALA A 25 44.49 9.60 17.67
N GLU A 26 43.74 9.29 18.73
CA GLU A 26 43.25 7.93 18.99
C GLU A 26 42.22 7.51 17.94
N SER A 27 41.23 8.37 17.66
CA SER A 27 40.20 8.09 16.64
C SER A 27 40.79 7.83 15.26
N GLU A 28 41.90 8.47 14.89
CA GLU A 28 42.56 8.28 13.59
C GLU A 28 43.06 6.84 13.42
N THR A 29 43.45 6.21 14.52
CA THR A 29 43.91 4.81 14.53
C THR A 29 42.74 3.82 14.64
N LEU A 30 41.71 4.15 15.41
CA LEU A 30 40.57 3.27 15.66
C LEU A 30 39.55 3.26 14.51
N PHE A 31 39.34 4.40 13.84
CA PHE A 31 38.26 4.56 12.86
C PHE A 31 38.36 3.57 11.69
N PRO A 32 39.51 3.37 11.01
CA PRO A 32 39.62 2.39 9.93
C PRO A 32 39.34 0.95 10.40
N VAL A 33 39.73 0.61 11.64
CA VAL A 33 39.49 -0.71 12.23
C VAL A 33 37.98 -0.90 12.49
N ALA A 34 37.34 0.10 13.07
CA ALA A 34 35.90 0.11 13.35
C ALA A 34 35.06 -0.04 12.07
N ILE A 35 35.40 0.69 10.99
CA ILE A 35 34.70 0.57 9.71
C ILE A 35 34.79 -0.87 9.18
N ARG A 36 36.01 -1.46 9.12
CA ARG A 36 36.16 -2.86 8.65
C ARG A 36 35.32 -3.85 9.47
N TYR A 37 35.27 -3.67 10.78
CA TYR A 37 34.46 -4.50 11.67
C TYR A 37 32.96 -4.34 11.38
N ILE A 38 32.46 -3.10 11.27
CA ILE A 38 31.06 -2.81 10.95
C ILE A 38 30.66 -3.44 9.61
N GLU A 39 31.47 -3.24 8.57
CA GLU A 39 31.19 -3.81 7.24
C GLU A 39 31.20 -5.35 7.28
N ALA A 40 32.10 -5.96 8.07
CA ALA A 40 32.14 -7.40 8.25
C ALA A 40 30.90 -7.92 8.99
N CYS A 41 30.40 -7.22 10.02
CA CYS A 41 29.14 -7.57 10.68
C CYS A 41 27.97 -7.60 9.69
N ILE A 42 27.82 -6.54 8.87
CA ILE A 42 26.72 -6.43 7.90
C ILE A 42 26.82 -7.53 6.85
N LYS A 43 28.01 -7.72 6.26
CA LYS A 43 28.25 -8.77 5.25
C LYS A 43 27.97 -10.17 5.79
N ARG A 44 28.37 -10.45 7.03
CA ARG A 44 28.11 -11.74 7.68
C ARG A 44 26.62 -11.98 7.89
N SER A 45 25.89 -10.99 8.44
CA SER A 45 24.44 -11.10 8.64
C SER A 45 23.71 -11.26 7.30
N PHE A 46 24.07 -10.47 6.29
CA PHE A 46 23.53 -10.60 4.93
C PHE A 46 23.72 -12.01 4.36
N LEU A 47 24.94 -12.55 4.37
CA LEU A 47 25.23 -13.88 3.83
C LEU A 47 24.55 -15.00 4.63
N ARG A 48 24.43 -14.84 5.95
CA ARG A 48 23.71 -15.78 6.82
C ARG A 48 22.25 -15.89 6.43
N ASP A 49 21.59 -14.76 6.18
CA ASP A 49 20.17 -14.73 5.83
C ASP A 49 19.90 -15.30 4.43
N HIS A 50 20.91 -15.29 3.55
CA HIS A 50 20.84 -15.84 2.19
C HIS A 50 21.54 -17.20 2.04
N LYS A 51 21.88 -17.88 3.14
CA LYS A 51 22.63 -19.15 3.11
C LYS A 51 21.92 -20.28 2.34
N GLU A 52 20.60 -20.19 2.21
CA GLU A 52 19.76 -21.21 1.56
C GLU A 52 19.55 -20.93 0.06
N ASP A 53 19.98 -19.75 -0.44
CA ASP A 53 19.98 -19.45 -1.87
C ASP A 53 21.02 -20.33 -2.58
N PRO A 54 20.60 -21.23 -3.49
CA PRO A 54 21.50 -22.15 -4.16
C PRO A 54 22.37 -21.47 -5.24
N THR A 55 22.15 -20.18 -5.52
CA THR A 55 22.86 -19.42 -6.55
C THR A 55 24.07 -18.67 -5.97
N ASN A 56 24.98 -18.21 -6.84
CA ASN A 56 26.10 -17.36 -6.43
C ASN A 56 25.71 -15.86 -6.27
N LYS A 57 24.45 -15.50 -6.52
CA LYS A 57 23.99 -14.10 -6.50
C LYS A 57 24.24 -13.39 -5.16
N PRO A 58 24.01 -14.01 -3.97
CA PRO A 58 24.32 -13.34 -2.72
C PRO A 58 25.79 -12.94 -2.60
N ASN A 59 26.72 -13.80 -3.03
CA ASN A 59 28.15 -13.46 -2.99
C ASN A 59 28.49 -12.29 -3.92
N GLU A 60 27.90 -12.25 -5.12
CA GLU A 60 28.07 -11.16 -6.08
C GLU A 60 27.52 -9.84 -5.54
N ILE A 61 26.38 -9.88 -4.85
CA ILE A 61 25.79 -8.71 -4.18
C ILE A 61 26.67 -8.29 -3.00
N CYS A 62 27.06 -9.21 -2.13
CA CYS A 62 27.95 -8.94 -0.99
C CYS A 62 29.26 -8.27 -1.41
N ALA A 63 29.81 -8.67 -2.56
CA ALA A 63 31.02 -8.07 -3.13
C ALA A 63 30.85 -6.59 -3.51
N LYS A 64 29.63 -6.14 -3.81
CA LYS A 64 29.29 -4.73 -4.08
C LYS A 64 29.10 -3.90 -2.82
N TYR A 65 29.08 -4.50 -1.63
CA TYR A 65 28.90 -3.75 -0.39
C TYR A 65 30.06 -2.77 -0.18
N ARG A 66 29.72 -1.48 -0.11
CA ARG A 66 30.66 -0.38 0.12
C ARG A 66 29.93 0.77 0.80
N SER A 67 30.40 1.14 1.99
CA SER A 67 29.89 2.31 2.71
C SER A 67 30.46 3.60 2.11
N THR A 68 29.67 4.67 2.08
CA THR A 68 30.13 6.00 1.68
C THR A 68 30.61 6.75 2.91
N ILE A 69 31.90 7.05 2.99
CA ILE A 69 32.47 7.77 4.14
C ILE A 69 32.45 9.27 3.88
N VAL A 70 31.71 10.01 4.71
CA VAL A 70 31.68 11.47 4.73
C VAL A 70 32.61 11.95 5.84
N GLN A 71 33.69 12.61 5.44
CA GLN A 71 34.71 13.11 6.34
C GLN A 71 35.21 14.48 5.87
N ASP A 72 35.01 15.47 6.72
CA ASP A 72 35.58 16.79 6.63
C ASP A 72 35.74 17.29 8.08
N PRO A 73 36.98 17.32 8.63
CA PRO A 73 37.20 17.76 9.99
C PRO A 73 36.78 19.22 10.24
N ALA A 74 36.78 20.08 9.21
CA ALA A 74 36.37 21.47 9.37
C ALA A 74 34.85 21.61 9.54
N GLU A 75 34.09 20.70 8.91
CA GLU A 75 32.64 20.74 8.89
C GLU A 75 32.00 19.83 9.95
N PHE A 76 32.53 18.61 10.14
CA PHE A 76 31.86 17.56 10.91
C PHE A 76 32.49 17.24 12.26
N ASN A 77 33.64 17.83 12.61
CA ASN A 77 34.26 17.58 13.92
C ASN A 77 33.36 18.07 15.06
N ARG A 78 32.86 17.13 15.87
CA ARG A 78 31.88 17.35 16.94
C ARG A 78 30.56 17.96 16.45
N ALA A 79 30.19 17.76 15.19
CA ALA A 79 28.89 18.16 14.68
C ALA A 79 27.76 17.46 15.45
N SER A 80 26.65 18.18 15.67
CA SER A 80 25.47 17.63 16.34
C SER A 80 24.67 16.72 15.41
N LEU A 81 23.78 15.90 15.98
CA LEU A 81 22.90 15.03 15.20
C LEU A 81 22.02 15.84 14.23
N GLU A 82 21.56 17.01 14.65
CA GLU A 82 20.74 17.92 13.85
C GLU A 82 21.52 18.50 12.66
N ALA A 83 22.79 18.86 12.87
CA ALA A 83 23.65 19.36 11.79
C ALA A 83 23.93 18.26 10.75
N ILE A 84 24.21 17.04 11.22
CA ILE A 84 24.37 15.88 10.33
C ILE A 84 23.07 15.57 9.59
N ARG A 85 21.91 15.62 10.28
CA ARG A 85 20.60 15.41 9.66
C ARG A 85 20.37 16.41 8.53
N ALA A 86 20.51 17.70 8.80
CA ALA A 86 20.27 18.75 7.81
C ALA A 86 21.19 18.63 6.59
N HIS A 87 22.48 18.31 6.80
CA HIS A 87 23.41 18.07 5.70
C HIS A 87 23.00 16.83 4.87
N PHE A 88 22.64 15.74 5.54
CA PHE A 88 22.23 14.51 4.89
C PHE A 88 20.92 14.66 4.11
N GLU A 89 19.90 15.32 4.69
CA GLU A 89 18.64 15.67 4.02
C GLU A 89 18.91 16.45 2.73
N ALA A 90 19.70 17.52 2.80
CA ALA A 90 20.04 18.35 1.64
C ALA A 90 20.78 17.56 0.55
N TRP A 91 21.69 16.67 0.95
CA TRP A 91 22.37 15.78 0.01
C TRP A 91 21.40 14.81 -0.66
N VAL A 92 20.52 14.15 0.09
CA VAL A 92 19.51 13.22 -0.44
C VAL A 92 18.56 13.93 -1.42
N GLU A 93 18.08 15.12 -1.05
CA GLU A 93 17.22 15.92 -1.93
C GLU A 93 17.93 16.36 -3.20
N SER A 94 19.21 16.75 -3.12
CA SER A 94 19.99 17.12 -4.31
C SER A 94 20.14 15.98 -5.32
N GLN A 95 20.08 14.73 -4.85
CA GLN A 95 20.13 13.55 -5.70
C GLN A 95 18.74 13.11 -6.19
N GLY A 96 17.65 13.69 -5.68
CA GLY A 96 16.28 13.26 -5.97
C GLY A 96 15.96 11.87 -5.45
N MET A 97 16.69 11.39 -4.43
CA MET A 97 16.60 10.01 -3.93
C MET A 97 15.84 9.87 -2.61
N ARG A 98 15.04 10.89 -2.26
CA ARG A 98 14.23 10.89 -1.04
C ARG A 98 13.35 9.65 -0.96
N ASP A 99 13.38 8.99 0.19
CA ASP A 99 12.58 7.81 0.55
C ASP A 99 12.71 6.58 -0.37
N CYS A 100 13.68 6.59 -1.31
CA CYS A 100 13.84 5.54 -2.32
C CYS A 100 14.52 4.26 -1.79
N TRP A 101 15.40 4.36 -0.78
CA TRP A 101 16.12 3.20 -0.19
C TRP A 101 16.86 3.56 1.12
N THR A 102 17.31 2.56 1.89
CA THR A 102 18.01 2.73 3.18
C THR A 102 19.22 3.66 3.09
N LYS A 103 20.02 3.57 2.01
CA LYS A 103 21.19 4.44 1.78
C LYS A 103 20.83 5.93 1.82
N TRP A 104 19.60 6.26 1.43
CA TRP A 104 19.08 7.61 1.30
C TRP A 104 18.14 8.00 2.44
N ARG A 105 17.72 7.03 3.27
CA ARG A 105 16.86 7.24 4.43
C ARG A 105 17.65 7.35 5.73
N MET A 106 18.76 6.63 5.83
CA MET A 106 19.56 6.57 7.05
C MET A 106 21.04 6.83 6.79
N CYS A 107 21.65 7.55 7.72
CA CYS A 107 23.09 7.64 7.83
C CYS A 107 23.57 7.13 9.19
N MET A 108 24.80 6.61 9.21
CA MET A 108 25.48 6.19 10.43
C MET A 108 26.42 7.30 10.89
N ILE A 109 26.52 7.49 12.20
CA ILE A 109 27.41 8.48 12.81
C ILE A 109 28.39 7.74 13.69
N ILE A 110 29.68 7.95 13.42
CA ILE A 110 30.78 7.41 14.20
C ILE A 110 31.42 8.57 14.95
N ASP A 111 31.01 8.68 16.21
CA ASP A 111 31.56 9.60 17.20
C ASP A 111 32.51 8.88 18.16
N GLU A 112 33.05 9.63 19.11
CA GLU A 112 34.00 9.09 20.10
C GLU A 112 33.36 7.97 20.94
N GLU A 113 32.11 8.12 21.35
CA GLU A 113 31.37 7.11 22.11
C GLU A 113 31.29 5.79 21.32
N SER A 114 30.89 5.86 20.04
CA SER A 114 30.80 4.71 19.16
C SER A 114 32.15 4.01 19.01
N LEU A 115 33.23 4.77 18.78
CA LEU A 115 34.58 4.19 18.64
C LEU A 115 35.06 3.50 19.91
N GLN A 116 34.78 4.05 21.09
CA GLN A 116 35.17 3.42 22.35
C GLN A 116 34.44 2.08 22.54
N THR A 117 33.18 1.96 22.12
CA THR A 117 32.47 0.67 22.17
C THR A 117 33.02 -0.38 21.20
N LEU A 118 33.69 0.05 20.12
CA LEU A 118 34.28 -0.82 19.10
C LEU A 118 35.77 -1.07 19.32
N LYS A 119 36.35 -0.53 20.38
CA LYS A 119 37.78 -0.65 20.67
C LYS A 119 38.15 -2.10 20.96
N GLY A 120 39.23 -2.57 20.34
CA GLY A 120 39.70 -3.96 20.48
C GLY A 120 38.99 -4.98 19.59
N THR A 121 37.99 -4.56 18.81
CA THR A 121 37.33 -5.42 17.83
C THR A 121 38.21 -5.66 16.60
N SER A 122 38.00 -6.78 15.92
CA SER A 122 38.61 -7.04 14.61
C SER A 122 37.66 -7.82 13.70
N ALA A 123 37.77 -7.59 12.39
CA ALA A 123 36.95 -8.30 11.42
C ALA A 123 37.29 -9.80 11.37
N GLU A 124 38.56 -10.15 11.64
CA GLU A 124 39.07 -11.51 11.64
C GLU A 124 38.58 -12.32 12.86
N ALA A 125 38.35 -11.64 13.99
CA ALA A 125 37.82 -12.30 15.19
C ALA A 125 36.35 -12.68 15.06
N LEU A 126 35.57 -11.96 14.23
CA LEU A 126 34.15 -12.19 14.03
C LEU A 126 33.84 -13.64 13.66
N GLU A 127 34.64 -14.30 12.82
CA GLU A 127 34.37 -15.69 12.39
C GLU A 127 34.23 -16.67 13.57
N ASN A 128 34.91 -16.39 14.68
CA ASN A 128 34.91 -17.20 15.89
C ASN A 128 33.94 -16.69 16.97
N GLU A 129 33.28 -15.56 16.76
CA GLU A 129 32.31 -14.98 17.69
C GLU A 129 30.92 -15.62 17.53
N SER A 130 30.31 -15.97 18.67
CA SER A 130 28.95 -16.53 18.72
C SER A 130 27.93 -15.41 18.50
N PRO A 131 26.89 -15.60 17.68
CA PRO A 131 25.83 -14.59 17.51
C PRO A 131 24.98 -14.37 18.78
N TYR A 132 25.18 -15.18 19.84
CA TYR A 132 24.42 -15.13 21.09
C TYR A 132 25.29 -14.67 22.29
N HIS A 133 26.25 -13.77 22.09
CA HIS A 133 27.05 -13.24 23.21
C HIS A 133 26.16 -12.64 24.31
N SER A 134 26.56 -12.89 25.56
CA SER A 134 25.97 -12.28 26.76
C SER A 134 26.16 -10.76 26.77
N ASP A 135 25.17 -10.05 27.30
CA ASP A 135 24.95 -8.60 27.38
C ASP A 135 26.12 -7.66 27.82
N ASP A 136 27.36 -8.14 28.00
CA ASP A 136 28.41 -7.40 28.70
C ASP A 136 29.26 -6.44 27.83
N GLU A 137 29.24 -6.54 26.49
CA GLU A 137 29.97 -5.62 25.59
C GLU A 137 29.04 -4.96 24.55
N LEU A 138 28.46 -3.81 24.90
CA LEU A 138 27.59 -3.00 24.05
C LEU A 138 28.34 -2.36 22.86
N ARG A 139 28.61 -3.13 21.80
CA ARG A 139 29.22 -2.65 20.53
C ARG A 139 28.18 -1.96 19.68
N CYS A 140 28.12 -0.62 19.73
CA CYS A 140 27.04 0.13 19.11
C CYS A 140 27.51 1.37 18.35
N VAL A 141 26.71 1.76 17.36
CA VAL A 141 26.87 2.96 16.55
C VAL A 141 25.60 3.77 16.57
N LYS A 142 25.69 5.06 16.24
CA LYS A 142 24.49 5.90 16.09
C LYS A 142 23.99 5.79 14.65
N VAL A 143 22.69 5.55 14.50
CA VAL A 143 22.00 5.56 13.20
C VAL A 143 20.92 6.62 13.24
N LEU A 144 20.92 7.50 12.24
CA LEU A 144 20.09 8.68 12.13
C LEU A 144 19.20 8.54 10.90
N GLU A 145 17.90 8.78 11.08
CA GLU A 145 16.93 8.89 9.99
C GLU A 145 16.87 10.32 9.45
N ALA A 146 16.81 10.45 8.13
CA ALA A 146 16.72 11.73 7.43
C ALA A 146 15.35 12.38 7.62
N PHE A 147 14.26 11.66 7.34
CA PHE A 147 12.91 12.22 7.29
C PHE A 147 11.96 11.50 8.27
N PRO A 148 12.18 11.58 9.59
CA PRO A 148 11.32 10.90 10.55
C PRO A 148 9.89 11.45 10.48
N LYS A 149 8.90 10.54 10.41
CA LYS A 149 7.49 10.92 10.54
C LYS A 149 7.24 11.33 11.98
N THR A 150 6.91 12.59 12.20
CA THR A 150 6.54 13.09 13.53
C THR A 150 5.04 13.31 13.55
N ASP A 151 4.32 12.46 14.29
CA ASP A 151 2.92 12.70 14.63
C ASP A 151 2.77 12.94 16.14
N GLN A 152 1.56 13.26 16.59
CA GLN A 152 1.30 13.58 18.00
C GLN A 152 1.46 12.38 18.96
N TYR A 153 1.67 11.16 18.44
CA TYR A 153 1.85 9.93 19.18
C TYR A 153 3.29 9.40 19.10
N ASP A 154 4.05 9.79 18.08
CA ASP A 154 5.43 9.36 17.88
C ASP A 154 6.44 10.30 18.55
N THR A 155 7.03 9.83 19.65
CA THR A 155 8.12 10.52 20.37
C THR A 155 9.53 10.12 19.91
N PHE A 156 9.65 9.35 18.83
CA PHE A 156 10.94 8.89 18.32
C PHE A 156 11.78 10.08 17.83
N PRO A 157 13.00 10.29 18.35
CA PRO A 157 13.83 11.44 17.99
C PRO A 157 14.44 11.36 16.58
N GLY A 158 14.08 10.36 15.77
CA GLY A 158 14.63 10.10 14.44
C GLY A 158 16.08 9.60 14.47
N TRP A 159 16.52 8.99 15.58
CA TRP A 159 17.82 8.34 15.68
C TRP A 159 17.83 7.29 16.80
N MET A 160 18.75 6.32 16.69
CA MET A 160 18.93 5.27 17.68
C MET A 160 20.39 4.84 17.83
N ARG A 161 20.72 4.22 18.98
CA ARG A 161 21.94 3.41 19.13
C ARG A 161 21.64 2.02 18.60
N CYS A 162 22.31 1.64 17.52
CA CYS A 162 22.16 0.34 16.90
C CYS A 162 23.37 -0.54 17.23
N TRP A 163 23.12 -1.78 17.65
CA TRP A 163 24.16 -2.77 17.81
C TRP A 163 24.71 -3.18 16.45
N THR A 164 26.02 -3.41 16.34
CA THR A 164 26.65 -3.71 15.04
C THR A 164 26.08 -4.95 14.36
N TRP A 165 25.55 -5.89 15.15
CA TRP A 165 24.91 -7.12 14.67
C TRP A 165 23.55 -6.89 14.02
N CYS A 166 22.81 -5.88 14.47
CA CYS A 166 21.47 -5.54 13.98
C CYS A 166 21.52 -4.60 12.78
N LEU A 167 22.70 -4.20 12.30
CA LEU A 167 22.83 -3.21 11.22
C LEU A 167 22.30 -3.72 9.87
N TRP A 168 22.40 -5.02 9.60
CA TRP A 168 21.76 -5.62 8.43
C TRP A 168 20.25 -5.69 8.59
N ASP A 169 19.76 -6.11 9.76
CA ASP A 169 18.32 -6.18 10.05
C ASP A 169 17.70 -4.78 9.95
N LEU A 170 18.33 -3.76 10.55
CA LEU A 170 17.91 -2.37 10.45
C LEU A 170 17.95 -1.90 8.99
N TRP A 171 18.97 -2.29 8.22
CA TRP A 171 19.07 -1.93 6.81
C TRP A 171 17.90 -2.48 6.00
N MET A 172 17.49 -3.72 6.28
CA MET A 172 16.33 -4.37 5.66
C MET A 172 15.01 -3.75 6.12
N MET A 173 14.87 -3.46 7.41
CA MET A 173 13.62 -2.94 7.98
C MET A 173 13.34 -1.49 7.59
N MET A 174 14.38 -0.68 7.40
CA MET A 174 14.27 0.74 7.02
C MET A 174 14.41 0.96 5.51
N GLY A 175 14.88 -0.07 4.81
CA GLY A 175 14.77 -0.16 3.38
C GLY A 175 13.39 -0.61 3.02
N ASP A 176 12.46 0.33 2.86
CA ASP A 176 11.25 0.05 2.12
C ASP A 176 11.67 -0.31 0.69
N ALA A 177 11.91 -1.59 0.44
CA ALA A 177 11.81 -2.14 -0.91
C ALA A 177 10.41 -1.89 -1.50
N ARG A 178 9.45 -1.43 -0.69
CA ARG A 178 8.11 -1.06 -1.11
C ARG A 178 8.00 0.44 -1.31
N ARG A 179 8.34 0.90 -2.51
CA ARG A 179 7.98 2.25 -3.00
C ARG A 179 6.49 2.50 -2.76
N THR A 180 6.10 3.74 -2.47
CA THR A 180 4.69 4.13 -2.30
C THR A 180 4.25 5.12 -3.37
N ILE A 181 2.97 5.09 -3.72
CA ILE A 181 2.30 6.06 -4.58
C ILE A 181 1.27 6.82 -3.73
N ASP A 182 1.17 8.12 -3.95
CA ASP A 182 0.11 8.94 -3.35
C ASP A 182 -1.09 9.04 -4.30
N ILE A 183 -2.28 8.69 -3.82
CA ILE A 183 -3.55 8.86 -4.52
C ILE A 183 -4.26 10.07 -3.92
N LEU A 184 -4.56 11.06 -4.76
CA LEU A 184 -5.27 12.27 -4.37
C LEU A 184 -6.74 12.18 -4.80
N ALA A 185 -7.64 12.04 -3.84
CA ALA A 185 -9.08 11.89 -4.04
C ALA A 185 -9.86 13.19 -3.80
N GLY A 186 -11.09 13.29 -4.33
CA GLY A 186 -12.04 14.36 -4.03
C GLY A 186 -11.50 15.78 -4.26
N HIS A 187 -11.31 16.16 -5.52
CA HIS A 187 -10.66 17.43 -5.93
C HIS A 187 -9.31 17.74 -5.22
N GLY A 188 -8.62 16.71 -4.72
CA GLY A 188 -7.31 16.85 -4.05
C GLY A 188 -7.38 17.18 -2.57
N HIS A 189 -8.52 16.97 -1.90
CA HIS A 189 -8.67 17.24 -0.47
C HIS A 189 -8.15 16.12 0.44
N GLU A 190 -8.02 14.88 -0.06
CA GLU A 190 -7.54 13.73 0.72
C GLU A 190 -6.45 12.96 -0.04
N ALA A 191 -5.36 12.63 0.67
CA ALA A 191 -4.21 11.92 0.15
C ALA A 191 -4.07 10.56 0.81
N PHE A 192 -3.90 9.52 -0.01
CA PHE A 192 -3.70 8.14 0.44
C PHE A 192 -2.38 7.60 -0.09
N SER A 193 -1.47 7.18 0.80
CA SER A 193 -0.21 6.54 0.41
C SER A 193 -0.36 5.01 0.39
N VAL A 194 -0.09 4.39 -0.76
CA VAL A 194 -0.23 2.93 -0.98
C VAL A 194 1.07 2.36 -1.53
N HIS A 195 1.42 1.12 -1.19
CA HIS A 195 2.60 0.46 -1.76
C HIS A 195 2.44 0.25 -3.29
N GLU A 196 3.40 0.75 -4.06
CA GLU A 196 3.46 0.69 -5.53
C GLU A 196 3.34 -0.75 -6.04
N GLU A 197 4.08 -1.68 -5.44
CA GLU A 197 4.04 -3.10 -5.82
C GLU A 197 2.62 -3.69 -5.66
N LEU A 198 1.95 -3.35 -4.55
CA LEU A 198 0.63 -3.88 -4.22
C LEU A 198 -0.42 -3.37 -5.23
N ILE A 199 -0.42 -2.07 -5.48
CA ILE A 199 -1.42 -1.46 -6.36
C ILE A 199 -1.14 -1.73 -7.85
N CYS A 200 0.12 -1.77 -8.27
CA CYS A 200 0.49 -2.08 -9.66
C CYS A 200 0.34 -3.56 -9.99
N SER A 201 0.55 -4.48 -9.03
CA SER A 201 0.31 -5.91 -9.27
C SER A 201 -1.16 -6.25 -9.39
N SER A 202 -2.03 -5.50 -8.69
CA SER A 202 -3.49 -5.67 -8.78
C SER A 202 -4.08 -5.02 -10.02
N SER A 203 -3.62 -3.81 -10.37
CA SER A 203 -4.26 -2.98 -11.39
C SER A 203 -3.31 -2.58 -12.52
N SER A 204 -3.75 -2.92 -13.75
CA SER A 204 -3.04 -2.54 -14.97
C SER A 204 -3.09 -1.02 -15.26
N PHE A 205 -4.05 -0.29 -14.67
CA PHE A 205 -4.08 1.16 -14.75
C PHE A 205 -2.89 1.76 -14.00
N PHE A 206 -2.69 1.35 -12.74
CA PHE A 206 -1.60 1.82 -11.90
C PHE A 206 -0.24 1.34 -12.44
N GLU A 207 -0.15 0.09 -12.90
CA GLU A 207 1.05 -0.43 -13.58
C GLU A 207 1.46 0.48 -14.75
N LYS A 208 0.53 0.82 -15.64
CA LYS A 208 0.81 1.68 -16.81
C LYS A 208 1.10 3.12 -16.43
N ALA A 209 0.40 3.67 -15.44
CA ALA A 209 0.68 5.01 -14.91
C ALA A 209 2.12 5.10 -14.37
N MET A 210 2.64 3.99 -13.84
CA MET A 210 3.96 3.88 -13.21
C MET A 210 5.07 3.35 -14.12
N ALA A 211 4.75 2.93 -15.35
CA ALA A 211 5.73 2.41 -16.31
C ALA A 211 6.23 3.44 -17.34
N GLY A 212 5.63 4.65 -17.40
CA GLY A 212 5.92 5.67 -18.42
C GLY A 212 6.65 6.93 -17.91
N GLU A 213 6.97 7.86 -18.81
CA GLU A 213 7.55 9.18 -18.50
C GLU A 213 6.47 10.25 -18.24
N TRP A 214 5.41 9.89 -17.52
CA TRP A 214 4.30 10.81 -17.25
C TRP A 214 4.59 11.70 -16.02
N GLN A 215 3.79 12.75 -15.82
CA GLN A 215 3.96 13.60 -14.62
C GLN A 215 3.73 12.79 -13.33
N GLU A 216 2.84 11.81 -13.40
CA GLU A 216 2.46 10.88 -12.34
C GLU A 216 3.65 10.00 -11.95
N PHE A 217 4.46 9.55 -12.91
CA PHE A 217 5.70 8.82 -12.66
C PHE A 217 6.73 9.69 -11.94
N SER A 218 6.88 10.94 -12.39
CA SER A 218 7.87 11.87 -11.83
C SER A 218 7.50 12.35 -10.43
N LYS A 219 6.19 12.57 -10.18
CA LYS A 219 5.68 13.04 -8.90
C LYS A 219 5.29 11.91 -7.94
N ARG A 220 5.17 10.67 -8.44
CA ARG A 220 4.64 9.51 -7.71
C ARG A 220 3.25 9.78 -7.10
N THR A 221 2.45 10.55 -7.84
CA THR A 221 1.13 10.99 -7.39
C THR A 221 0.12 10.81 -8.51
N ILE A 222 -1.01 10.17 -8.20
CA ILE A 222 -2.12 9.96 -9.12
C ILE A 222 -3.34 10.72 -8.63
N GLN A 223 -3.93 11.49 -9.53
CA GLN A 223 -5.08 12.34 -9.23
C GLN A 223 -6.36 11.64 -9.65
N LEU A 224 -7.28 11.47 -8.69
CA LEU A 224 -8.61 10.89 -8.85
C LEU A 224 -9.66 11.89 -8.33
N PRO A 225 -9.80 13.07 -8.99
CA PRO A 225 -10.55 14.20 -8.43
C PRO A 225 -12.06 13.95 -8.36
N ASP A 226 -12.59 13.11 -9.25
CA ASP A 226 -14.02 12.81 -9.36
C ASP A 226 -14.44 11.64 -8.45
N ASP A 227 -13.49 10.97 -7.80
CA ASP A 227 -13.75 9.81 -6.96
C ASP A 227 -13.82 10.21 -5.48
N GLU A 228 -14.81 9.64 -4.78
CA GLU A 228 -15.04 9.89 -3.37
C GLU A 228 -13.92 9.26 -2.51
N PRO A 229 -13.32 10.00 -1.57
CA PRO A 229 -12.25 9.48 -0.71
C PRO A 229 -12.63 8.19 0.03
N LYS A 230 -13.90 8.07 0.42
CA LYS A 230 -14.44 6.85 1.05
C LYS A 230 -14.28 5.61 0.16
N ILE A 231 -14.55 5.72 -1.14
CA ILE A 231 -14.47 4.59 -2.08
C ILE A 231 -13.02 4.23 -2.37
N ILE A 232 -12.13 5.23 -2.42
CA ILE A 232 -10.69 5.00 -2.49
C ILE A 232 -10.20 4.25 -1.24
N ALA A 233 -10.67 4.64 -0.04
CA ALA A 233 -10.34 3.94 1.20
C ALA A 233 -10.81 2.47 1.19
N VAL A 234 -11.99 2.18 0.61
CA VAL A 234 -12.49 0.80 0.41
C VAL A 234 -11.58 0.01 -0.52
N TYR A 235 -11.17 0.58 -1.65
CA TYR A 235 -10.22 -0.07 -2.57
C TYR A 235 -8.88 -0.37 -1.90
N ILE A 236 -8.34 0.60 -1.15
CA ILE A 236 -7.09 0.43 -0.41
C ILE A 236 -7.24 -0.66 0.66
N HIS A 237 -8.34 -0.67 1.43
CA HIS A 237 -8.59 -1.73 2.39
C HIS A 237 -8.55 -3.10 1.70
N TRP A 238 -9.27 -3.27 0.59
CA TRP A 238 -9.26 -4.53 -0.15
C TRP A 238 -7.86 -4.91 -0.64
N LEU A 239 -7.08 -3.97 -1.19
CA LEU A 239 -5.70 -4.24 -1.61
C LEU A 239 -4.85 -4.81 -0.48
N TYR A 240 -4.98 -4.32 0.75
CA TYR A 240 -4.16 -4.78 1.87
C TYR A 240 -4.66 -6.07 2.54
N TYR A 241 -5.99 -6.27 2.57
CA TYR A 241 -6.61 -7.31 3.38
C TYR A 241 -7.31 -8.40 2.57
N ASP A 242 -7.36 -8.26 1.24
CA ASP A 242 -8.06 -9.13 0.29
C ASP A 242 -9.52 -9.40 0.69
N THR A 243 -10.12 -8.44 1.40
CA THR A 243 -11.46 -8.53 1.98
C THR A 243 -12.14 -7.17 1.96
N LEU A 244 -13.45 -7.20 1.73
CA LEU A 244 -14.32 -6.03 1.82
C LEU A 244 -15.18 -6.16 3.08
N PRO A 245 -15.25 -5.12 3.94
CA PRO A 245 -16.17 -5.13 5.06
C PRO A 245 -17.60 -5.07 4.53
N VAL A 246 -18.45 -6.01 4.95
CA VAL A 246 -19.88 -6.04 4.65
C VAL A 246 -20.67 -5.92 5.95
N PHE A 247 -21.51 -4.91 6.09
CA PHE A 247 -22.35 -4.65 7.26
C PHE A 247 -23.78 -5.14 7.03
N CYS A 248 -24.13 -6.30 7.61
CA CYS A 248 -25.46 -6.87 7.42
C CYS A 248 -26.51 -6.34 8.44
N ASP A 249 -26.08 -5.60 9.45
CA ASP A 249 -26.91 -5.32 10.64
C ASP A 249 -28.06 -4.33 10.41
N GLU A 250 -27.93 -3.39 9.47
CA GLU A 250 -28.91 -2.30 9.32
C GLU A 250 -30.02 -2.65 8.31
N PRO A 251 -31.31 -2.63 8.69
CA PRO A 251 -32.40 -2.89 7.76
C PRO A 251 -32.81 -1.64 6.98
N GLY A 252 -33.56 -1.83 5.90
CA GLY A 252 -34.20 -0.75 5.15
C GLY A 252 -33.24 0.09 4.30
N LEU A 253 -33.62 1.35 4.10
CA LEU A 253 -32.85 2.30 3.29
C LEU A 253 -31.47 2.62 3.90
N SER A 254 -31.33 2.54 5.24
CA SER A 254 -30.05 2.73 5.93
C SER A 254 -29.02 1.71 5.48
N GLY A 255 -29.39 0.42 5.54
CA GLY A 255 -28.54 -0.66 5.03
C GLY A 255 -28.32 -0.62 3.52
N ASN A 256 -29.17 0.07 2.77
CA ASN A 256 -29.00 0.25 1.33
C ASN A 256 -27.88 1.24 0.95
N ALA A 257 -27.50 2.14 1.86
CA ALA A 257 -26.39 3.06 1.64
C ALA A 257 -25.08 2.30 1.34
N GLU A 258 -24.87 1.15 1.98
CA GLU A 258 -23.72 0.30 1.70
C GLU A 258 -23.77 -0.33 0.29
N TYR A 259 -24.96 -0.66 -0.24
CA TYR A 259 -25.06 -1.09 -1.63
C TYR A 259 -24.65 0.01 -2.61
N VAL A 260 -24.92 1.28 -2.28
CA VAL A 260 -24.43 2.41 -3.06
C VAL A 260 -22.90 2.46 -3.03
N ASP A 261 -22.28 2.31 -1.86
CA ASP A 261 -20.81 2.27 -1.73
C ASP A 261 -20.20 1.10 -2.50
N LEU A 262 -20.78 -0.10 -2.42
CA LEU A 262 -20.32 -1.29 -3.14
C LEU A 262 -20.48 -1.10 -4.66
N VAL A 263 -21.59 -0.56 -5.15
CA VAL A 263 -21.73 -0.25 -6.58
C VAL A 263 -20.67 0.78 -7.02
N LYS A 264 -20.42 1.82 -6.22
CA LYS A 264 -19.37 2.82 -6.49
C LYS A 264 -17.99 2.18 -6.52
N ALA A 265 -17.69 1.25 -5.62
CA ALA A 265 -16.46 0.47 -5.62
C ALA A 265 -16.29 -0.36 -6.90
N TYR A 266 -17.36 -1.00 -7.37
CA TYR A 266 -17.32 -1.74 -8.64
C TYR A 266 -16.99 -0.83 -9.83
N VAL A 267 -17.63 0.36 -9.89
CA VAL A 267 -17.36 1.38 -10.92
C VAL A 267 -15.91 1.86 -10.84
N LEU A 268 -15.37 2.07 -9.63
CA LEU A 268 -13.95 2.38 -9.45
C LEU A 268 -13.07 1.25 -10.00
N GLY A 269 -13.43 -0.02 -9.74
CA GLY A 269 -12.74 -1.20 -10.29
C GLY A 269 -12.73 -1.25 -11.82
N GLU A 270 -13.83 -0.87 -12.49
CA GLU A 270 -13.83 -0.71 -13.95
C GLU A 270 -12.90 0.42 -14.39
N LYS A 271 -12.92 1.57 -13.70
CA LYS A 271 -12.09 2.74 -14.00
C LYS A 271 -10.59 2.46 -13.86
N VAL A 272 -10.19 1.78 -12.79
CA VAL A 272 -8.79 1.41 -12.53
C VAL A 272 -8.41 0.06 -13.16
N LEU A 273 -9.25 -0.53 -14.01
CA LEU A 273 -8.95 -1.76 -14.73
C LEU A 273 -8.49 -2.91 -13.80
N ASP A 274 -9.17 -3.07 -12.67
CA ASP A 274 -8.88 -4.09 -11.66
C ASP A 274 -10.05 -5.10 -11.59
N PRO A 275 -10.00 -6.19 -12.38
CA PRO A 275 -11.08 -7.17 -12.44
C PRO A 275 -11.21 -7.98 -11.14
N THR A 276 -10.12 -8.19 -10.40
CA THR A 276 -10.17 -8.93 -9.13
C THR A 276 -10.90 -8.12 -8.08
N PHE A 277 -10.70 -6.80 -8.05
CA PHE A 277 -11.49 -5.92 -7.20
C PHE A 277 -12.98 -5.87 -7.61
N GLN A 278 -13.27 -5.87 -8.90
CA GLN A 278 -14.65 -5.95 -9.41
C GLN A 278 -15.34 -7.22 -8.92
N ASP A 279 -14.67 -8.37 -9.04
CA ASP A 279 -15.19 -9.67 -8.58
C ASP A 279 -15.43 -9.67 -7.05
N ALA A 280 -14.46 -9.18 -6.27
CA ALA A 280 -14.61 -9.05 -4.81
C ALA A 280 -15.80 -8.16 -4.42
N THR A 281 -16.05 -7.10 -5.19
CA THR A 281 -17.20 -6.22 -4.96
C THR A 281 -18.52 -6.91 -5.28
N ILE A 282 -18.57 -7.73 -6.33
CA ILE A 282 -19.75 -8.54 -6.65
C ILE A 282 -20.01 -9.57 -5.54
N ASP A 283 -18.97 -10.22 -5.04
CA ASP A 283 -19.07 -11.18 -3.93
C ASP A 283 -19.62 -10.49 -2.68
N ALA A 284 -19.14 -9.30 -2.33
CA ALA A 284 -19.65 -8.51 -1.21
C ALA A 284 -21.13 -8.13 -1.37
N ILE A 285 -21.57 -7.74 -2.57
CA ILE A 285 -22.99 -7.42 -2.85
C ILE A 285 -23.85 -8.68 -2.66
N ILE A 286 -23.39 -9.83 -3.14
CA ILE A 286 -24.11 -11.11 -3.01
C ILE A 286 -24.16 -11.53 -1.55
N GLU A 287 -23.04 -11.51 -0.83
CA GLU A 287 -22.94 -11.85 0.59
C GLU A 287 -23.91 -11.01 1.43
N LYS A 288 -23.95 -9.70 1.18
CA LYS A 288 -24.91 -8.80 1.84
C LYS A 288 -26.36 -9.20 1.53
N SER A 289 -26.65 -9.57 0.28
CA SER A 289 -28.04 -9.86 -0.15
C SER A 289 -28.60 -11.16 0.41
N VAL A 290 -27.75 -12.11 0.79
CA VAL A 290 -28.15 -13.38 1.38
C VAL A 290 -28.10 -13.38 2.91
N SER A 291 -27.46 -12.37 3.49
CA SER A 291 -27.35 -12.22 4.94
C SER A 291 -28.60 -11.58 5.53
N GLU A 292 -29.04 -12.09 6.68
CA GLU A 292 -30.18 -11.54 7.41
C GLU A 292 -29.76 -10.28 8.18
N SER A 293 -30.60 -9.24 8.10
CA SER A 293 -30.44 -8.05 8.93
C SER A 293 -31.03 -8.25 10.33
N GLN A 294 -30.96 -7.23 11.20
CA GLN A 294 -31.51 -7.26 12.55
C GLN A 294 -33.01 -7.60 12.61
N ASP A 295 -33.75 -7.35 11.53
CA ASP A 295 -35.17 -7.69 11.39
C ASP A 295 -35.42 -9.12 10.85
N GLY A 296 -34.36 -9.90 10.62
CA GLY A 296 -34.42 -11.24 10.06
C GLY A 296 -34.75 -11.28 8.57
N SER A 297 -34.74 -10.14 7.88
CA SER A 297 -35.02 -10.06 6.44
C SER A 297 -33.74 -9.93 5.62
N ALA A 298 -33.77 -10.50 4.42
CA ALA A 298 -32.78 -10.26 3.38
C ALA A 298 -33.10 -8.97 2.64
N TRP A 299 -32.10 -8.14 2.41
CA TRP A 299 -32.23 -6.84 1.75
C TRP A 299 -31.50 -6.84 0.41
N PHE A 300 -32.02 -6.11 -0.58
CA PHE A 300 -31.47 -6.07 -1.93
C PHE A 300 -31.21 -4.63 -2.37
N PRO A 301 -30.30 -4.39 -3.35
CA PRO A 301 -30.06 -3.05 -3.88
C PRO A 301 -31.33 -2.42 -4.46
N VAL A 302 -31.64 -1.18 -4.08
CA VAL A 302 -32.77 -0.40 -4.61
C VAL A 302 -32.33 1.04 -4.90
N GLY A 303 -33.12 1.78 -5.70
CA GLY A 303 -32.96 3.22 -5.87
C GLY A 303 -31.57 3.64 -6.38
N GLU A 304 -30.88 4.47 -5.58
CA GLU A 304 -29.62 5.13 -5.91
C GLU A 304 -28.53 4.14 -6.39
N ALA A 305 -28.44 2.95 -5.80
CA ALA A 305 -27.44 1.96 -6.20
C ALA A 305 -27.61 1.54 -7.67
N ILE A 306 -28.86 1.37 -8.12
CA ILE A 306 -29.18 0.98 -9.50
C ILE A 306 -29.03 2.19 -10.43
N GLU A 307 -29.43 3.38 -9.98
CA GLU A 307 -29.24 4.63 -10.73
C GLU A 307 -27.77 4.89 -11.01
N TYR A 308 -26.92 4.77 -9.99
CA TYR A 308 -25.48 4.99 -10.10
C TYR A 308 -24.83 3.95 -11.02
N ALA A 309 -25.19 2.66 -10.90
CA ALA A 309 -24.68 1.61 -11.77
C ALA A 309 -24.98 1.92 -13.24
N TYR A 310 -26.22 2.27 -13.57
CA TYR A 310 -26.62 2.56 -14.96
C TYR A 310 -26.12 3.91 -15.48
N GLY A 311 -25.82 4.86 -14.60
CA GLY A 311 -25.22 6.15 -14.94
C GLY A 311 -23.72 6.10 -15.23
N ASN A 312 -22.99 5.16 -14.61
CA ASN A 312 -21.52 5.18 -14.60
C ASN A 312 -20.82 3.94 -15.20
N THR A 313 -21.57 2.91 -15.61
CA THR A 313 -20.99 1.72 -16.28
C THR A 313 -21.38 1.65 -17.76
N CYS A 314 -20.80 0.72 -18.52
CA CYS A 314 -21.24 0.43 -19.89
C CYS A 314 -22.40 -0.58 -19.94
N GLU A 315 -23.12 -0.69 -21.06
CA GLU A 315 -24.25 -1.62 -21.22
C GLU A 315 -23.88 -3.10 -21.03
N SER A 316 -22.63 -3.48 -21.32
CA SER A 316 -22.11 -4.84 -21.14
C SER A 316 -21.62 -5.14 -19.73
N SER A 317 -21.66 -4.17 -18.81
CA SER A 317 -21.13 -4.32 -17.46
C SER A 317 -21.92 -5.37 -16.67
N LEU A 318 -21.21 -6.29 -16.02
CA LEU A 318 -21.82 -7.45 -15.35
C LEU A 318 -22.64 -7.06 -14.12
N ILE A 319 -22.32 -5.93 -13.47
CA ILE A 319 -23.11 -5.44 -12.34
C ILE A 319 -24.56 -5.11 -12.76
N ARG A 320 -24.77 -4.60 -13.98
CA ARG A 320 -26.13 -4.33 -14.50
C ARG A 320 -26.94 -5.62 -14.61
N LYS A 321 -26.30 -6.68 -15.11
CA LYS A 321 -26.91 -8.02 -15.22
C LYS A 321 -27.26 -8.58 -13.84
N LEU A 322 -26.34 -8.47 -12.87
CA LEU A 322 -26.57 -8.91 -11.49
C LEU A 322 -27.79 -8.22 -10.87
N LEU A 323 -27.86 -6.88 -10.99
CA LEU A 323 -28.96 -6.09 -10.44
C LEU A 323 -30.31 -6.50 -11.05
N VAL A 324 -30.36 -6.72 -12.37
CA VAL A 324 -31.58 -7.23 -13.04
C VAL A 324 -31.91 -8.64 -12.54
N ASP A 325 -30.92 -9.53 -12.44
CA ASP A 325 -31.14 -10.90 -11.99
C ASP A 325 -31.67 -10.93 -10.55
N MET A 326 -31.17 -10.08 -9.65
CA MET A 326 -31.71 -9.94 -8.28
C MET A 326 -33.20 -9.58 -8.27
N TYR A 327 -33.64 -8.67 -9.15
CA TYR A 327 -35.05 -8.29 -9.27
C TYR A 327 -35.91 -9.37 -9.92
N VAL A 328 -35.40 -10.06 -10.94
CA VAL A 328 -36.11 -11.16 -11.58
C VAL A 328 -36.37 -12.29 -10.58
N HIS A 329 -35.41 -12.56 -9.68
CA HIS A 329 -35.49 -13.70 -8.76
C HIS A 329 -36.17 -13.38 -7.43
N ASN A 330 -36.00 -12.17 -6.89
CA ASN A 330 -36.41 -11.82 -5.53
C ASN A 330 -37.32 -10.58 -5.47
N GLY A 331 -37.47 -9.86 -6.58
CA GLY A 331 -38.19 -8.59 -6.62
C GLY A 331 -39.68 -8.74 -6.39
N ILE A 332 -40.24 -7.76 -5.65
CA ILE A 332 -41.68 -7.56 -5.48
C ILE A 332 -42.09 -6.22 -6.08
N GLY A 333 -43.36 -6.08 -6.48
CA GLY A 333 -43.85 -4.85 -7.12
C GLY A 333 -43.60 -3.57 -6.30
N GLU A 334 -43.59 -3.69 -4.97
CA GLU A 334 -43.30 -2.57 -4.06
C GLU A 334 -41.92 -1.96 -4.29
N TRP A 335 -40.92 -2.73 -4.72
CA TRP A 335 -39.57 -2.20 -4.98
C TRP A 335 -39.59 -1.15 -6.10
N LEU A 336 -40.43 -1.33 -7.13
CA LEU A 336 -40.59 -0.37 -8.22
C LEU A 336 -41.55 0.76 -7.86
N HIS A 337 -42.59 0.49 -7.06
CA HIS A 337 -43.56 1.51 -6.65
C HIS A 337 -42.99 2.49 -5.64
N ASN A 338 -42.07 2.04 -4.78
CA ASN A 338 -41.47 2.84 -3.70
C ASN A 338 -40.08 3.42 -4.07
N TRP A 339 -39.77 3.55 -5.36
CA TRP A 339 -38.48 4.06 -5.86
C TRP A 339 -38.21 5.55 -5.52
N GLY A 340 -39.10 6.21 -4.80
CA GLY A 340 -39.04 7.66 -4.55
C GLY A 340 -39.52 8.44 -5.77
N GLU A 341 -38.68 8.52 -6.81
CA GLU A 341 -39.00 9.20 -8.07
C GLU A 341 -39.01 8.22 -9.26
N PRO A 342 -40.19 7.87 -9.82
CA PRO A 342 -40.27 6.92 -10.94
C PRO A 342 -39.49 7.32 -12.20
N ALA A 343 -39.19 8.62 -12.35
CA ALA A 343 -38.41 9.14 -13.47
C ALA A 343 -36.91 8.80 -13.38
N LEU A 344 -36.40 8.49 -12.18
CA LEU A 344 -35.01 8.12 -11.98
C LEU A 344 -34.74 6.64 -12.29
N ILE A 345 -35.78 5.80 -12.35
CA ILE A 345 -35.61 4.38 -12.69
C ILE A 345 -35.00 4.27 -14.09
N PRO A 346 -33.80 3.66 -14.23
CA PRO A 346 -33.16 3.57 -15.54
C PRO A 346 -34.05 2.81 -16.53
N ARG A 347 -34.39 3.45 -17.65
CA ARG A 347 -35.21 2.82 -18.70
C ARG A 347 -34.59 1.50 -19.23
N PRO A 348 -33.26 1.39 -19.43
CA PRO A 348 -32.64 0.12 -19.83
C PRO A 348 -32.84 -0.99 -18.79
N PHE A 349 -32.76 -0.66 -17.49
CA PHE A 349 -33.03 -1.61 -16.40
C PHE A 349 -34.46 -2.15 -16.47
N LEU A 350 -35.46 -1.26 -16.61
CA LEU A 350 -36.86 -1.67 -16.72
C LEU A 350 -37.13 -2.54 -17.96
N LEU A 351 -36.49 -2.22 -19.09
CA LEU A 351 -36.65 -2.97 -20.32
C LEU A 351 -36.09 -4.40 -20.18
N GLU A 352 -34.89 -4.53 -19.61
CA GLU A 352 -34.26 -5.84 -19.41
C GLU A 352 -35.03 -6.67 -18.37
N LEU A 353 -35.43 -6.05 -17.26
CA LEU A 353 -36.26 -6.67 -16.24
C LEU A 353 -37.59 -7.18 -16.81
N ALA A 354 -38.30 -6.34 -17.58
CA ALA A 354 -39.56 -6.73 -18.21
C ALA A 354 -39.37 -7.87 -19.22
N SER A 355 -38.31 -7.82 -20.04
CA SER A 355 -37.99 -8.89 -20.99
C SER A 355 -37.76 -10.22 -20.26
N LYS A 356 -36.88 -10.24 -19.24
CA LYS A 356 -36.57 -11.47 -18.48
C LYS A 356 -37.78 -12.01 -17.73
N LEU A 357 -38.64 -11.15 -17.17
CA LEU A 357 -39.89 -11.58 -16.53
C LEU A 357 -40.89 -12.18 -17.53
N LEU A 358 -40.97 -11.64 -18.75
CA LEU A 358 -41.80 -12.20 -19.82
C LEU A 358 -41.27 -13.56 -20.29
N ASP A 359 -39.94 -13.70 -20.42
CA ASP A 359 -39.30 -14.97 -20.77
C ASP A 359 -39.49 -16.04 -19.68
N ARG A 360 -39.58 -15.62 -18.41
CA ARG A 360 -39.82 -16.49 -17.27
C ARG A 360 -41.30 -16.86 -17.08
N ARG A 361 -42.24 -16.11 -17.66
CA ARG A 361 -43.67 -16.39 -17.56
C ARG A 361 -43.95 -17.76 -18.19
N ASP A 362 -44.47 -18.70 -17.39
CA ASP A 362 -44.99 -19.97 -17.91
C ASP A 362 -45.96 -19.66 -19.05
N GLY A 363 -45.69 -20.17 -20.25
CA GLY A 363 -46.32 -19.77 -21.51
C GLY A 363 -47.83 -19.98 -21.64
N ALA A 364 -48.53 -20.22 -20.52
CA ALA A 364 -49.98 -20.14 -20.39
C ALA A 364 -50.45 -18.73 -20.78
N ARG A 365 -51.19 -18.67 -21.89
CA ARG A 365 -51.87 -17.45 -22.33
C ARG A 365 -53.26 -17.44 -21.72
N ASP A 366 -53.50 -16.48 -20.85
CA ASP A 366 -54.83 -16.27 -20.27
C ASP A 366 -55.80 -15.75 -21.33
N SER A 367 -57.04 -16.22 -21.28
CA SER A 367 -58.14 -15.60 -22.00
C SER A 367 -58.54 -14.29 -21.31
N PHE A 368 -58.75 -13.23 -22.10
CA PHE A 368 -59.15 -11.94 -21.57
C PHE A 368 -60.68 -11.81 -21.56
N GLU A 369 -61.26 -11.53 -20.38
CA GLU A 369 -62.67 -11.18 -20.25
C GLU A 369 -62.84 -9.67 -20.48
N SER A 370 -63.53 -9.29 -21.55
CA SER A 370 -63.75 -7.89 -21.92
C SER A 370 -64.51 -7.10 -20.84
N SER A 371 -65.37 -7.78 -20.07
CA SER A 371 -66.11 -7.20 -18.95
C SER A 371 -65.23 -6.55 -17.89
N LYS A 372 -64.00 -7.04 -17.68
CA LYS A 372 -63.05 -6.45 -16.72
C LYS A 372 -62.55 -5.06 -17.13
N TYR A 373 -62.74 -4.70 -18.40
CA TYR A 373 -62.23 -3.45 -18.99
C TYR A 373 -63.37 -2.53 -19.47
N HIS A 374 -64.63 -2.93 -19.30
CA HIS A 374 -65.76 -2.08 -19.63
C HIS A 374 -65.93 -0.98 -18.58
N ILE A 375 -66.13 0.26 -19.03
CA ILE A 375 -66.54 1.35 -18.16
C ILE A 375 -68.07 1.24 -18.04
N HIS A 376 -68.54 0.75 -16.90
CA HIS A 376 -69.98 0.73 -16.62
C HIS A 376 -70.43 2.18 -16.34
N GLY A 377 -71.25 2.70 -17.24
CA GLY A 377 -71.80 4.06 -17.18
C GLY A 377 -72.98 4.21 -16.22
#